data_AF-A0A3M1Z7A1-F1
#
_entry.id   AF-A0A3M1Z7A1-F1
#
_cell.length_a   1.000
_cell.length_b   1.000
_cell.length_c   1.000
_cell.angle_alpha   90.00
_cell.angle_beta   90.00
_cell.angle_gamma   90.00
#
_symmetry.space_group_name_H-M   'P 1'
#
loop_
_entity.id
_entity.type
_entity.pdbx_description
1 polymer ?
#
loop_
_entity_poly.entity_id
_entity_poly.type
_entity_poly.pdbx_seq_one_letter_code
_entity_poly.pdbx_strand_id
1 'polypeptide(L)'
;NYPLNHIYALDVVRIIQELIERGVGIGKAYNIAQDEHLSLEDFLALLAEIMDVSTPDIVRFPRKELEAQGLMPDCSPFSERWMSALDNSRSKAELGISYTPLAEYLTEIVTEFEENPPPEPSSYRRRKAELQLVRMAN
;
A
#
# COMPACT_ATOMS: atom_id res chain seq x y z
N ASN A 1 7.05 7.41 10.75
CA ASN A 1 6.10 7.51 9.62
C ASN A 1 6.87 7.73 8.34
N TYR A 2 7.23 6.64 7.67
CA TYR A 2 7.67 6.71 6.28
C TYR A 2 6.43 6.66 5.39
N PRO A 3 6.41 7.39 4.27
CA PRO A 3 5.29 7.31 3.34
C PRO A 3 5.21 5.91 2.74
N LEU A 4 3.98 5.42 2.57
CA LEU A 4 3.73 4.26 1.72
C LEU A 4 3.96 4.64 0.26
N ASN A 5 4.53 3.72 -0.51
CA ASN A 5 4.81 3.93 -1.93
C ASN A 5 4.22 2.78 -2.73
N HIS A 6 2.90 2.73 -2.75
CA HIS A 6 2.14 1.82 -3.62
C HIS A 6 1.86 2.51 -4.96
N ILE A 7 1.56 1.72 -5.98
CA ILE A 7 1.09 2.21 -7.27
C ILE A 7 -0.01 1.25 -7.74
N TYR A 8 -1.05 1.79 -8.37
CA TYR A 8 -2.12 0.95 -8.88
C TYR A 8 -1.63 0.09 -10.04
N ALA A 9 -1.84 -1.23 -9.95
CA ALA A 9 -1.35 -2.16 -10.96
C ALA A 9 -1.97 -1.91 -12.34
N LEU A 10 -3.26 -1.51 -12.40
CA LEU A 10 -3.91 -1.20 -13.67
C LEU A 10 -3.34 0.04 -14.34
N ASP A 11 -2.92 1.05 -13.56
CA ASP A 11 -2.18 2.19 -14.11
C ASP A 11 -0.85 1.75 -14.72
N VAL A 12 -0.09 0.89 -14.05
CA VAL A 12 1.18 0.38 -14.59
C VAL A 12 0.95 -0.32 -15.93
N VAL A 13 -0.05 -1.20 -16.01
CA VAL A 13 -0.39 -1.92 -17.24
C VAL A 13 -0.80 -0.95 -18.35
N ARG A 14 -1.76 -0.05 -18.06
CA ARG A 14 -2.24 0.96 -19.00
C ARG A 14 -1.10 1.83 -19.53
N ILE A 15 -0.25 2.35 -18.65
CA ILE A 15 0.89 3.19 -19.02
C ILE A 15 1.84 2.42 -19.92
N ILE A 16 2.19 1.17 -19.57
CA ILE A 16 3.10 0.36 -20.41
C ILE A 16 2.50 0.16 -21.82
N GLN A 17 1.20 -0.14 -21.91
CA GLN A 17 0.51 -0.28 -23.21
C GLN A 17 0.57 1.02 -24.01
N GLU A 18 0.22 2.16 -23.39
CA GLU A 18 0.27 3.47 -24.04
C GLU A 18 1.68 3.83 -24.55
N LEU A 19 2.73 3.54 -23.78
CA LEU A 19 4.11 3.83 -24.18
C LEU A 19 4.55 2.98 -25.38
N ILE A 20 4.15 1.71 -25.41
CA ILE A 20 4.42 0.80 -26.54
C ILE A 20 3.70 1.30 -27.80
N GLU A 21 2.41 1.60 -27.69
CA GLU A 21 1.58 2.03 -28.82
C GLU A 21 2.05 3.36 -29.42
N ARG A 22 2.44 4.30 -28.56
CA ARG A 22 2.92 5.64 -28.98
C ARG A 22 4.39 5.64 -29.42
N GLY A 23 5.15 4.60 -29.09
CA GLY A 23 6.59 4.53 -29.39
C GLY A 23 7.42 5.60 -28.68
N VAL A 24 7.02 6.04 -27.48
CA VAL A 24 7.69 7.10 -26.71
C VAL A 24 8.46 6.55 -25.51
N GLY A 25 9.38 7.34 -24.95
CA GLY A 25 10.14 6.98 -23.76
C GLY A 25 11.31 6.02 -23.99
N ILE A 26 11.59 5.64 -25.24
CA ILE A 26 12.71 4.74 -25.61
C ILE A 26 14.05 5.34 -25.18
N GLY A 27 14.90 4.52 -24.55
CA GLY A 27 16.24 4.93 -24.10
C GLY A 27 16.26 5.83 -22.86
N LYS A 28 15.12 5.99 -22.18
CA LYS A 28 14.99 6.81 -20.97
C LYS A 28 14.43 5.98 -19.81
N ALA A 29 14.62 6.48 -18.59
CA ALA A 29 14.06 5.92 -17.36
C ALA A 29 13.07 6.91 -16.74
N TYR A 30 11.90 6.40 -16.37
CA TYR A 30 10.81 7.15 -15.75
C TYR A 30 10.32 6.40 -14.53
N ASN A 31 10.03 7.14 -13.46
CA ASN A 31 9.34 6.58 -12.30
C ASN A 31 7.85 6.56 -12.57
N ILE A 32 7.24 5.39 -12.39
CA ILE A 32 5.80 5.19 -12.36
C ILE A 32 5.42 5.01 -10.90
N ALA A 33 4.82 6.03 -10.31
CA ALA A 33 4.54 6.10 -8.87
C ALA A 33 3.29 6.93 -8.60
N GLN A 34 2.64 6.68 -7.47
CA GLN A 34 1.43 7.39 -7.03
C GLN A 34 1.72 8.86 -6.72
N ASP A 35 0.71 9.72 -6.90
CA ASP A 35 0.78 11.14 -6.56
C ASP A 35 0.68 11.39 -5.05
N GLU A 36 -0.21 10.67 -4.39
CA GLU A 36 -0.45 10.75 -2.96
C GLU A 36 0.60 9.94 -2.18
N HIS A 37 1.29 10.61 -1.25
CA HIS A 37 2.24 9.99 -0.32
C HIS A 37 1.67 10.01 1.10
N LEU A 38 0.87 9.00 1.44
CA LEU A 38 0.27 8.87 2.77
C LEU A 38 1.22 8.19 3.75
N SER A 39 1.11 8.55 5.03
CA SER A 39 1.65 7.70 6.10
C SER A 39 0.83 6.40 6.22
N LEU A 40 1.37 5.37 6.87
CA LEU A 40 0.61 4.15 7.15
C LEU A 40 -0.70 4.44 7.91
N GLU A 41 -0.70 5.42 8.80
CA GLU A 41 -1.87 5.76 9.63
C GLU A 41 -2.94 6.45 8.79
N ASP A 42 -2.54 7.39 7.94
CA ASP A 42 -3.47 8.08 7.03
C ASP A 42 -4.04 7.10 5.98
N PHE A 43 -3.23 6.16 5.51
CA PHE A 43 -3.68 5.10 4.61
C PHE A 43 -4.70 4.16 5.25
N LEU A 44 -4.45 3.73 6.50
CA LEU A 44 -5.39 2.90 7.25
C LEU A 44 -6.68 3.67 7.59
N ALA A 45 -6.59 4.98 7.85
CA ALA A 45 -7.76 5.82 8.06
C ALA A 45 -8.61 5.95 6.78
N LEU A 46 -7.97 6.19 5.63
CA LEU A 46 -8.65 6.22 4.33
C LEU A 46 -9.34 4.90 4.01
N LEU A 47 -8.68 3.76 4.25
CA LEU A 47 -9.30 2.44 4.06
C LEU A 47 -10.50 2.25 4.98
N ALA A 48 -10.41 2.66 6.25
CA ALA A 48 -11.53 2.56 7.19
C ALA A 48 -12.73 3.39 6.74
N GLU A 49 -12.48 4.59 6.20
CA GLU A 49 -13.53 5.44 5.60
C GLU A 49 -14.18 4.77 4.39
N ILE A 50 -13.39 4.25 3.45
CA ILE A 50 -13.89 3.55 2.25
C ILE A 50 -14.74 2.32 2.64
N MET A 51 -14.32 1.58 3.65
CA MET A 51 -15.00 0.37 4.14
C MET A 51 -16.17 0.65 5.08
N ASP A 52 -16.48 1.92 5.39
CA ASP A 52 -17.49 2.32 6.38
C ASP A 52 -17.31 1.63 7.76
N VAL A 53 -16.06 1.56 8.22
CA VAL A 53 -15.71 1.02 9.54
C VAL A 53 -15.00 2.04 10.43
N SER A 54 -15.04 1.81 11.74
CA SER A 54 -14.28 2.63 12.68
C SER A 54 -12.78 2.60 12.38
N THR A 55 -12.12 3.75 12.48
CA THR A 55 -10.66 3.86 12.37
C THR A 55 -9.96 2.81 13.24
N PRO A 56 -8.97 2.08 12.72
CA PRO A 56 -8.30 1.03 13.48
C PRO A 56 -7.58 1.58 14.71
N ASP A 57 -7.61 0.82 15.81
CA ASP A 57 -6.81 1.08 17.00
C ASP A 57 -5.34 0.70 16.71
N ILE A 58 -4.49 1.71 16.51
CA ILE A 58 -3.09 1.53 16.12
C ILE A 58 -2.22 1.47 17.37
N VAL A 59 -1.73 0.27 17.68
CA VAL A 59 -0.77 0.03 18.78
C VAL A 59 0.63 -0.15 18.23
N ARG A 60 1.60 0.60 18.78
CA ARG A 60 3.00 0.57 18.33
C ARG A 60 3.87 -0.25 19.30
N PHE A 61 4.62 -1.20 18.76
CA PHE A 61 5.61 -2.00 19.49
C PHE A 61 7.03 -1.75 18.95
N PRO A 62 8.07 -1.81 19.80
CA PRO A 62 9.45 -1.85 19.33
C PRO A 62 9.67 -3.05 18.40
N ARG A 63 10.23 -2.80 17.21
CA ARG A 63 10.52 -3.85 16.20
C ARG A 63 11.26 -5.06 16.80
N LYS A 64 12.25 -4.81 17.67
CA LYS A 64 13.04 -5.88 18.31
C LYS A 64 12.18 -6.84 19.14
N GLU A 65 11.11 -6.35 19.77
CA GLU A 65 10.19 -7.17 20.55
C GLU A 65 9.32 -8.03 19.63
N LEU A 66 8.82 -7.45 18.53
CA LEU A 66 8.06 -8.18 17.52
C LEU A 66 8.91 -9.27 16.84
N GLU A 67 10.19 -8.97 16.55
CA GLU A 67 11.16 -9.93 16.01
C GLU A 67 11.47 -11.04 17.02
N ALA A 68 11.69 -10.71 18.30
CA ALA A 68 11.94 -11.70 19.35
C ALA A 68 10.76 -12.65 19.57
N GLN A 69 9.53 -12.18 19.33
CA GLN A 69 8.32 -13.00 19.39
C GLN A 69 8.02 -13.73 18.07
N GLY A 70 8.82 -13.50 17.02
CA GLY A 70 8.65 -14.07 15.68
C GLY A 70 7.38 -13.60 14.96
N LEU A 71 6.89 -12.40 15.29
CA LEU A 71 5.67 -11.82 14.70
C LEU A 71 5.97 -11.06 13.39
N MET A 72 7.20 -10.59 13.21
CA MET A 72 7.65 -9.99 11.95
C MET A 72 8.00 -11.06 10.91
N PRO A 73 7.71 -10.84 9.61
CA PRO A 73 7.03 -9.67 9.04
C PRO A 73 5.49 -9.76 9.05
N ASP A 74 4.94 -10.93 9.39
CA ASP A 74 3.51 -11.26 9.23
C ASP A 74 2.54 -10.24 9.86
N CYS A 75 2.88 -9.71 11.04
CA CYS A 75 2.02 -8.76 11.75
C CYS A 75 2.04 -7.33 11.18
N SER A 76 3.02 -6.99 10.32
CA SER A 76 3.11 -5.66 9.71
C SER A 76 3.93 -5.68 8.42
N PRO A 77 3.31 -6.05 7.28
CA PRO A 77 4.00 -6.11 5.99
C PRO A 77 4.45 -4.72 5.48
N PHE A 78 3.94 -3.64 6.05
CA PHE A 78 4.27 -2.26 5.67
C PHE A 78 5.39 -1.61 6.50
N SER A 79 5.95 -2.33 7.47
CA SER A 79 6.93 -1.77 8.43
C SER A 79 8.39 -1.95 8.03
N GLU A 80 8.69 -2.12 6.75
CA GLU A 80 10.06 -2.35 6.25
C GLU A 80 11.00 -1.16 6.53
N ARG A 81 12.31 -1.45 6.56
CA ARG A 81 13.35 -0.48 6.93
C ARG A 81 13.56 0.61 5.88
N TRP A 82 13.06 0.40 4.66
CA TRP A 82 13.26 1.28 3.53
C TRP A 82 12.02 1.31 2.63
N MET A 83 11.50 2.50 2.37
CA MET A 83 10.52 2.77 1.32
C MET A 83 11.00 4.01 0.55
N SER A 84 11.46 3.83 -0.69
CA SER A 84 11.82 4.94 -1.56
C SER A 84 10.55 5.67 -2.00
N ALA A 85 10.42 6.95 -1.66
CA ALA A 85 9.45 7.82 -2.31
C ALA A 85 10.01 8.25 -3.68
N LEU A 86 9.38 7.81 -4.76
CA LEU A 86 9.82 8.10 -6.13
C LEU A 86 9.13 9.35 -6.67
N ASP A 87 9.90 10.29 -7.21
CA ASP A 87 9.38 11.46 -7.92
C ASP A 87 8.93 11.07 -9.34
N ASN A 88 7.65 11.27 -9.65
CA ASN A 88 7.04 10.95 -10.94
C ASN A 88 6.91 12.17 -11.87
N SER A 89 7.42 13.35 -11.47
CA SER A 89 7.27 14.61 -12.24
C SER A 89 7.72 14.47 -13.69
N ARG A 90 8.80 13.72 -13.93
CA ARG A 90 9.33 13.50 -15.28
C ARG A 90 8.37 12.72 -16.18
N SER A 91 7.68 11.71 -15.64
CA SER A 91 6.75 10.89 -16.43
C SER A 91 5.52 11.71 -16.84
N LYS A 92 5.01 12.57 -15.95
CA LYS A 92 3.93 13.51 -16.26
C LYS A 92 4.36 14.53 -17.32
N ALA A 93 5.50 15.18 -17.10
CA ALA A 93 5.96 16.28 -17.96
C ALA A 93 6.33 15.82 -19.37
N GLU A 94 7.02 14.69 -19.52
CA GLU A 94 7.50 14.23 -20.83
C GLU A 94 6.54 13.28 -21.55
N LEU A 95 5.77 12.46 -20.80
CA LEU A 95 4.93 11.41 -21.39
C LEU A 95 3.43 11.73 -21.31
N GLY A 96 3.04 12.74 -20.53
CA GLY A 96 1.64 13.10 -20.30
C GLY A 96 0.90 12.07 -19.45
N ILE A 97 1.62 11.31 -18.62
CA ILE A 97 1.02 10.28 -17.76
C ILE A 97 0.17 10.94 -16.68
N SER A 98 -1.06 10.45 -16.54
CA SER A 98 -1.93 10.66 -15.37
C SER A 98 -1.99 9.37 -14.55
N TYR A 99 -2.18 9.52 -13.25
CA TYR A 99 -2.36 8.41 -12.30
C TYR A 99 -3.78 8.47 -11.72
N THR A 100 -4.39 7.31 -11.51
CA THR A 100 -5.67 7.18 -10.82
C THR A 100 -5.51 7.62 -9.37
N PRO A 101 -6.38 8.51 -8.84
CA PRO A 101 -6.35 8.93 -7.45
C PRO A 101 -6.40 7.74 -6.48
N LEU A 102 -5.70 7.88 -5.35
CA LEU A 102 -5.56 6.81 -4.37
C LEU A 102 -6.92 6.30 -3.86
N ALA A 103 -7.81 7.23 -3.50
CA ALA A 103 -9.13 6.88 -3.00
C ALA A 103 -9.99 6.16 -4.05
N GLU A 104 -9.83 6.49 -5.33
CA GLU A 104 -10.59 5.90 -6.43
C GLU A 104 -10.22 4.43 -6.61
N TYR A 105 -8.93 4.12 -6.80
CA TYR A 105 -8.54 2.72 -6.99
C TYR A 105 -8.66 1.88 -5.71
N LEU A 106 -8.52 2.47 -4.52
CA LEU A 106 -8.74 1.74 -3.27
C LEU A 106 -10.21 1.31 -3.14
N THR A 107 -11.14 2.17 -3.59
CA THR A 107 -12.56 1.82 -3.65
C THR A 107 -12.78 0.62 -4.57
N GLU A 108 -12.20 0.63 -5.78
CA GLU A 108 -12.27 -0.51 -6.70
C GLU A 108 -11.72 -1.81 -6.10
N ILE A 109 -10.56 -1.74 -5.43
CA ILE A 109 -9.94 -2.91 -4.78
C ILE A 109 -10.82 -3.44 -3.64
N VAL A 110 -11.38 -2.56 -2.80
CA VAL A 110 -12.26 -2.96 -1.70
C VAL A 110 -13.51 -3.66 -2.26
N THR A 111 -14.16 -3.07 -3.27
CA THR A 111 -15.33 -3.68 -3.93
C THR A 111 -15.00 -5.06 -4.49
N GLU A 112 -13.86 -5.23 -5.17
CA GLU A 112 -13.43 -6.54 -5.67
C GLU A 112 -13.25 -7.58 -4.55
N PHE A 113 -12.70 -7.19 -3.40
CA PHE A 113 -12.53 -8.11 -2.27
C PHE A 113 -13.85 -8.46 -1.56
N GLU A 114 -14.83 -7.57 -1.59
CA GLU A 114 -16.18 -7.82 -1.08
C GLU A 114 -16.97 -8.76 -2.00
N GLU A 115 -16.88 -8.54 -3.31
CA GLU A 115 -17.54 -9.37 -4.33
C GLU A 115 -16.86 -10.74 -4.49
N ASN A 116 -15.52 -10.79 -4.36
CA ASN A 116 -14.71 -11.98 -4.51
C ASN A 116 -13.80 -12.22 -3.29
N PRO A 117 -14.36 -12.66 -2.13
CA PRO A 117 -13.59 -12.84 -0.90
C PRO A 117 -12.39 -13.79 -1.08
N PRO A 118 -11.16 -13.33 -0.84
CA PRO A 118 -9.99 -14.19 -0.93
C PRO A 118 -9.95 -15.19 0.24
N PRO A 119 -9.18 -16.28 0.11
CA PRO A 119 -8.90 -17.14 1.26
C PRO A 119 -8.18 -16.36 2.36
N GLU A 120 -8.32 -16.84 3.60
CA GLU A 120 -7.65 -16.22 4.75
C GLU A 120 -6.14 -16.09 4.50
N PRO A 121 -5.56 -14.89 4.67
CA PRO A 121 -4.13 -14.68 4.47
C PRO A 121 -3.30 -15.57 5.39
N SER A 122 -2.24 -16.19 4.83
CA SER A 122 -1.35 -17.04 5.62
C SER A 122 -0.66 -16.33 6.78
N SER A 123 -0.50 -15.00 6.69
CA SER A 123 0.01 -14.14 7.76
C SER A 123 -0.88 -14.14 9.01
N TYR A 124 -2.17 -14.42 8.88
CA TYR A 124 -3.10 -14.45 10.03
C TYR A 124 -2.96 -15.71 10.88
N ARG A 125 -2.09 -16.66 10.52
CA ARG A 125 -1.82 -17.87 11.31
C ARG A 125 -1.51 -17.58 12.78
N ARG A 126 -0.87 -16.44 13.08
CA ARG A 126 -0.48 -16.03 14.43
C ARG A 126 -1.35 -14.92 15.02
N ARG A 127 -2.48 -14.57 14.39
CA ARG A 127 -3.37 -13.48 14.82
C ARG A 127 -3.78 -13.55 16.29
N LYS A 128 -3.99 -14.75 16.84
CA LYS A 128 -4.31 -14.94 18.27
C LYS A 128 -3.18 -14.45 19.18
N ALA A 129 -1.92 -14.72 18.83
CA ALA A 129 -0.76 -14.27 19.60
C ALA A 129 -0.58 -12.74 19.49
N GLU A 130 -0.80 -12.18 18.30
CA GLU A 130 -0.77 -10.72 18.09
C GLU A 130 -1.81 -10.00 18.98
N LEU A 131 -3.06 -10.47 18.98
CA LEU A 131 -4.12 -9.89 19.81
C LEU A 131 -3.84 -10.05 21.31
N GLN A 132 -3.21 -11.15 21.73
CA GLN A 132 -2.82 -11.33 23.12
C GLN A 132 -1.73 -10.32 23.53
N LEU A 133 -0.75 -10.06 22.67
CA LEU A 133 0.29 -9.07 22.93
C LEU A 133 -0.31 -7.67 23.14
N VAL A 134 -1.27 -7.27 22.29
CA VAL A 134 -1.99 -5.99 22.44
C VAL A 134 -2.75 -5.93 23.77
N ARG A 135 -3.48 -6.99 24.13
CA ARG A 135 -4.23 -7.04 25.40
C ARG A 135 -3.36 -6.99 26.65
N MET A 136 -2.12 -7.45 26.57
CA MET A 136 -1.17 -7.41 27.70
C MET A 136 -0.47 -6.04 27.84
N ALA A 137 -0.49 -5.23 26.77
CA ALA A 137 0.12 -3.91 26.75
C ALA A 137 -0.86 -2.80 27.20
N ASN A 138 -2.17 -3.06 27.16
CA ASN A 138 -3.26 -2.20 27.64
C ASN A 138 -3.67 -2.57 29.07
#